data_AF-A0A7S1B2T8-F1
#
_entry.id   AF-A0A7S1B2T8-F1
#
_cell.length_a   1.000
_cell.length_b   1.000
_cell.length_c   1.000
_cell.angle_alpha   90.00
_cell.angle_beta   90.00
_cell.angle_gamma   90.00
#
_symmetry.space_group_name_H-M   'P 1'
#
loop_
_entity.id
_entity.type
_entity.pdbx_description
1 polymer ?
#
loop_
_entity_poly.entity_id
_entity_poly.type
_entity_poly.pdbx_seq_one_letter_code
_entity_poly.pdbx_strand_id
1 'polypeptide(L)'
;AEWWAHRRPNKPTQHGVHSVSLTGHPLHWDNDGAEADGQWPLFTSLLHLTGDTGKFSPTVVMNVSRNGTQLAVTSSAWLVHPAEGRSTFLHGDLLHGVLPSAGTVNVTAFK
;
A
#
# COMPACT_ATOMS: atom_id res chain seq x y z
N ALA A 1 13.91 -10.42 -3.10
CA ALA A 1 12.47 -10.08 -3.08
C ALA A 1 11.77 -11.04 -2.15
N GLU A 2 11.27 -10.54 -1.05
CA GLU A 2 10.44 -11.29 -0.10
C GLU A 2 9.01 -10.77 -0.15
N TRP A 3 8.05 -11.66 0.06
CA TRP A 3 6.62 -11.31 0.02
C TRP A 3 5.93 -11.94 1.23
N TRP A 4 5.28 -11.10 2.02
CA TRP A 4 4.49 -11.50 3.17
C TRP A 4 3.05 -11.04 2.97
N ALA A 5 2.10 -11.98 2.98
CA ALA A 5 0.66 -11.67 2.89
C ALA A 5 -0.04 -12.16 4.16
N HIS A 6 -0.38 -11.24 5.05
CA HIS A 6 -1.18 -11.54 6.24
C HIS A 6 -2.67 -11.38 5.89
N ARG A 7 -3.39 -12.49 5.68
CA ARG A 7 -4.82 -12.49 5.40
C ARG A 7 -5.59 -13.17 6.54
N ARG A 8 -6.53 -12.44 7.17
CA ARG A 8 -7.65 -13.13 7.84
C ARG A 8 -8.57 -13.67 6.73
N PRO A 9 -8.97 -14.96 6.76
CA PRO A 9 -9.94 -15.48 5.80
C PRO A 9 -11.16 -14.57 5.77
N ASN A 10 -11.66 -14.27 4.56
CA ASN A 10 -12.92 -13.54 4.45
C ASN A 10 -13.98 -14.33 5.22
N LYS A 11 -14.80 -13.65 6.04
CA LYS A 11 -15.98 -14.30 6.63
C LYS A 11 -16.83 -14.89 5.50
N PRO A 12 -17.50 -16.05 5.72
CA PRO A 12 -18.41 -16.59 4.73
C PRO A 12 -19.44 -15.52 4.35
N THR A 13 -19.43 -15.10 3.10
CA THR A 13 -20.44 -14.22 2.52
C THR A 13 -21.61 -15.08 2.01
N GLN A 14 -22.80 -14.49 1.87
CA GLN A 14 -23.95 -15.20 1.29
C GLN A 14 -23.62 -15.77 -0.09
N HIS A 15 -24.32 -16.82 -0.51
CA HIS A 15 -24.13 -17.43 -1.84
C HIS A 15 -24.30 -16.36 -2.94
N GLY A 16 -23.33 -16.27 -3.85
CA GLY A 16 -23.30 -15.24 -4.91
C GLY A 16 -22.74 -13.87 -4.49
N VAL A 17 -22.26 -13.71 -3.25
CA VAL A 17 -21.66 -12.47 -2.75
C VAL A 17 -20.13 -12.63 -2.63
N HIS A 18 -19.36 -11.80 -3.33
CA HIS A 18 -17.90 -11.82 -3.33
C HIS A 18 -17.33 -10.48 -2.88
N SER A 19 -16.62 -10.45 -1.74
CA SER A 19 -15.87 -9.26 -1.31
C SER A 19 -14.54 -9.16 -2.05
N VAL A 20 -14.30 -8.02 -2.68
CA VAL A 20 -13.05 -7.65 -3.35
C VAL A 20 -12.42 -6.53 -2.52
N SER A 21 -11.56 -6.88 -1.57
CA SER A 21 -10.82 -5.94 -0.69
C SER A 21 -9.31 -6.14 -0.82
N LEU A 22 -8.55 -5.09 -0.51
CA LEU A 22 -7.10 -5.11 -0.45
C LEU A 22 -6.66 -5.03 1.02
N THR A 23 -5.75 -5.91 1.43
CA THR A 23 -5.19 -5.95 2.80
C THR A 23 -4.29 -4.76 3.12
N GLY A 24 -3.93 -3.97 2.10
CA GLY A 24 -2.87 -2.96 2.20
C GLY A 24 -1.48 -3.60 2.21
N HIS A 25 -0.48 -2.76 2.45
CA HIS A 25 0.92 -3.13 2.56
C HIS A 25 1.56 -2.30 3.68
N PRO A 26 2.34 -2.92 4.60
CA PRO A 26 2.96 -2.22 5.71
C PRO A 26 3.79 -1.02 5.29
N LEU A 27 3.92 -0.06 6.21
CA LEU A 27 4.88 1.03 6.05
C LEU A 27 6.29 0.47 6.15
N HIS A 28 7.11 0.78 5.15
CA HIS A 28 8.49 0.34 5.08
C HIS A 28 9.31 1.32 4.24
N TRP A 29 10.61 1.10 4.23
CA TRP A 29 11.50 1.61 3.20
C TRP A 29 11.94 0.42 2.35
N ASP A 30 12.07 0.60 1.04
CA ASP A 30 12.40 -0.50 0.12
C ASP A 30 13.71 -1.23 0.43
N ASN A 31 14.59 -0.61 1.23
CA ASN A 31 15.92 -1.10 1.57
C ASN A 31 16.14 -1.03 3.10
N ASP A 32 15.18 -1.49 3.89
CA ASP A 32 15.29 -1.58 5.36
C ASP A 32 15.88 -2.89 5.89
N GLY A 33 16.27 -3.80 4.97
CA GLY A 33 16.98 -5.05 5.26
C GLY A 33 18.47 -4.87 5.59
N ALA A 34 19.10 -5.95 6.08
CA ALA A 34 20.52 -5.96 6.46
C ALA A 34 21.46 -5.77 5.25
N GLU A 35 20.99 -6.12 4.06
CA GLU A 35 21.68 -5.98 2.77
C GLU A 35 21.84 -4.53 2.31
N ALA A 36 21.06 -3.61 2.88
CA ALA A 36 21.05 -2.21 2.48
C ALA A 36 22.26 -1.41 2.97
N ASP A 37 22.97 -1.90 4.00
CA ASP A 37 24.08 -1.20 4.68
C ASP A 37 23.78 0.28 5.00
N GLY A 38 22.54 0.56 5.40
CA GLY A 38 22.08 1.90 5.72
C GLY A 38 21.93 2.86 4.52
N GLN A 39 21.97 2.36 3.29
CA GLN A 39 21.77 3.14 2.07
C GLN A 39 20.33 3.03 1.56
N TRP A 40 19.72 4.17 1.28
CA TRP A 40 18.44 4.24 0.61
C TRP A 40 18.60 4.14 -0.91
N PRO A 41 17.61 3.59 -1.64
CA PRO A 41 17.59 3.72 -3.09
C PRO A 41 17.48 5.19 -3.49
N LEU A 42 17.87 5.53 -4.72
CA LEU A 42 17.71 6.90 -5.23
C LEU A 42 16.23 7.28 -5.32
N PHE A 43 15.39 6.37 -5.81
CA PHE A 43 13.95 6.53 -5.86
C PHE A 43 13.24 5.18 -5.96
N THR A 44 11.97 5.18 -5.56
CA THR A 44 11.00 4.11 -5.79
C THR A 44 10.03 4.54 -6.88
N SER A 45 9.80 3.67 -7.88
CA SER A 45 8.80 3.90 -8.92
C SER A 45 7.57 3.03 -8.69
N LEU A 46 6.39 3.66 -8.67
CA LEU A 46 5.10 2.99 -8.56
C LEU A 46 4.36 3.12 -9.89
N LEU A 47 3.85 2.01 -10.42
CA LEU A 47 2.96 1.99 -11.59
C LEU A 47 1.62 1.37 -11.21
N HIS A 48 0.56 2.15 -11.33
CA HIS A 48 -0.80 1.67 -11.10
C HIS A 48 -1.33 1.03 -12.38
N LEU A 49 -1.48 -0.29 -12.36
CA LEU A 49 -2.01 -1.06 -13.49
C LEU A 49 -3.53 -0.98 -13.61
N THR A 50 -4.22 -0.63 -12.53
CA THR A 50 -5.67 -0.51 -12.49
C THR A 50 -6.08 0.78 -11.77
N GLY A 51 -7.16 1.39 -12.24
CA GLY A 51 -7.82 2.53 -11.59
C GLY A 51 -9.29 2.21 -11.28
N ASP A 52 -9.84 2.90 -10.28
CA ASP A 52 -11.27 3.12 -9.96
C ASP A 52 -12.30 1.96 -10.01
N THR A 53 -11.89 0.70 -10.17
CA THR A 53 -12.72 -0.49 -9.96
C THR A 53 -12.96 -0.78 -8.46
N GLY A 54 -13.61 0.17 -7.77
CA GLY A 54 -13.89 0.15 -6.33
C GLY A 54 -13.10 1.20 -5.56
N LYS A 55 -13.49 1.48 -4.31
CA LYS A 55 -12.73 2.38 -3.40
C LYS A 55 -11.39 1.73 -3.06
N PHE A 56 -10.41 1.86 -3.94
CA PHE A 56 -9.10 1.26 -3.77
C PHE A 56 -8.25 1.98 -2.73
N SER A 57 -7.29 1.21 -2.24
CA SER A 57 -6.28 1.60 -1.28
C SER A 57 -5.25 2.57 -1.88
N PRO A 58 -5.19 3.83 -1.43
CA PRO A 58 -4.10 4.71 -1.84
C PRO A 58 -2.77 4.25 -1.26
N THR A 59 -1.69 4.50 -1.98
CA THR A 59 -0.36 4.51 -1.38
C THR A 59 -0.26 5.72 -0.47
N VAL A 60 0.17 5.51 0.77
CA VAL A 60 0.49 6.57 1.71
C VAL A 60 2.00 6.78 1.73
N VAL A 61 2.41 8.05 1.70
CA VAL A 61 3.81 8.47 1.69
C VAL A 61 4.03 9.47 2.83
N MET A 62 5.10 9.28 3.60
CA MET A 62 5.42 10.09 4.76
C MET A 62 6.90 10.48 4.76
N ASN A 63 7.15 11.74 5.11
CA ASN A 63 8.46 12.14 5.57
C ASN A 63 8.58 11.84 7.06
N VAL A 64 9.62 11.12 7.44
CA VAL A 64 9.91 10.78 8.84
C VAL A 64 11.34 11.16 9.16
N SER A 65 11.56 11.76 10.33
CA SER A 65 12.90 11.94 10.87
C SER A 65 13.20 10.87 11.90
N ARG A 66 14.48 10.55 12.00
CA ARG A 66 15.01 9.67 13.04
C ARG A 66 15.77 10.51 14.06
N ASN A 67 15.38 10.40 15.33
CA ASN A 67 16.14 10.95 16.46
C ASN A 67 16.52 9.80 17.40
N GLY A 68 17.75 9.29 17.24
CA GLY A 68 18.21 8.08 17.93
C GLY A 68 17.37 6.85 17.57
N THR A 69 16.61 6.35 18.54
CA THR A 69 15.70 5.19 18.38
C THR A 69 14.25 5.58 18.09
N GLN A 70 13.93 6.88 18.05
CA GLN A 70 12.59 7.37 17.79
C GLN A 70 12.42 7.77 16.32
N LEU A 71 11.26 7.44 15.76
CA LEU A 71 10.80 7.93 14.47
C LEU A 71 9.66 8.92 14.70
N ALA A 72 9.74 10.08 14.06
CA ALA A 72 8.71 11.11 14.10
C ALA A 72 8.27 11.46 12.68
N VAL A 73 6.96 11.50 12.45
CA VAL A 73 6.39 12.03 11.21
C VAL A 73 6.61 13.54 11.21
N THR A 74 7.35 14.05 10.22
CA THR A 74 7.78 15.47 10.18
C THR A 74 6.87 16.36 9.35
N SER A 75 6.03 15.76 8.50
CA SER A 75 5.07 16.47 7.64
C SER A 75 3.74 15.73 7.56
N SER A 76 2.72 16.39 7.02
CA SER A 76 1.50 15.68 6.62
C SER A 76 1.83 14.54 5.66
N ALA A 77 1.12 13.42 5.80
CA ALA A 77 1.21 12.31 4.86
C ALA A 77 0.56 12.69 3.52
N TRP A 78 1.10 12.19 2.43
CA TRP A 78 0.52 12.30 1.10
C TRP A 78 -0.15 11.00 0.70
N LEU A 79 -1.32 11.11 0.08
CA LEU A 79 -2.03 9.98 -0.50
C LEU A 79 -1.90 10.01 -2.02
N VAL A 80 -1.36 8.94 -2.56
CA VAL A 80 -1.32 8.68 -4.00
C VAL A 80 -2.46 7.73 -4.30
N HIS A 81 -3.59 8.31 -4.76
CA HIS A 81 -4.71 7.50 -5.21
C HIS A 81 -4.34 6.73 -6.49
N PRO A 82 -4.77 5.48 -6.64
CA PRO A 82 -4.53 4.73 -7.86
C PRO A 82 -5.32 5.33 -9.03
N ALA A 83 -4.69 5.43 -10.18
CA ALA A 83 -5.36 5.68 -11.45
C ALA A 83 -4.64 4.85 -12.51
N GLU A 84 -5.36 4.23 -13.43
CA GLU A 84 -4.76 3.37 -14.45
C GLU A 84 -3.68 4.12 -15.24
N GLY A 85 -2.51 3.50 -15.38
CA GLY A 85 -1.35 4.09 -16.05
C GLY A 85 -0.62 5.17 -15.25
N ARG A 86 -1.06 5.51 -14.03
CA ARG A 86 -0.38 6.50 -13.19
C ARG A 86 0.97 5.96 -12.73
N SER A 87 2.02 6.67 -13.12
CA SER A 87 3.36 6.50 -12.56
C SER A 87 3.61 7.53 -11.45
N THR A 88 4.30 7.12 -10.40
CA THR A 88 4.72 8.00 -9.30
C THR A 88 6.13 7.64 -8.89
N PHE A 89 6.96 8.66 -8.66
CA PHE A 89 8.34 8.50 -8.23
C PHE A 89 8.47 9.10 -6.83
N LEU A 90 8.96 8.30 -5.89
CA LEU A 90 9.20 8.69 -4.50
C LEU A 90 10.71 8.72 -4.28
N HIS A 91 11.21 9.70 -3.54
CA HIS A 91 12.59 9.64 -3.08
C HIS A 91 12.75 8.45 -2.13
N GLY A 92 13.87 7.73 -2.19
CA GLY A 92 13.98 6.41 -1.53
C GLY A 92 14.08 6.44 0.00
N ASP A 93 14.25 7.63 0.60
CA ASP A 93 14.22 7.83 2.06
C ASP A 93 12.79 8.04 2.61
N LEU A 94 11.77 8.08 1.75
CA LEU A 94 10.39 8.27 2.15
C LEU A 94 9.76 6.96 2.63
N LEU A 95 9.22 6.98 3.84
CA LEU A 95 8.46 5.87 4.40
C LEU A 95 7.13 5.77 3.64
N HIS A 96 6.79 4.59 3.15
CA HIS A 96 5.57 4.42 2.37
C HIS A 96 4.96 3.04 2.53
N GLY A 97 3.70 2.92 2.16
CA GLY A 97 2.93 1.68 2.22
C GLY A 97 1.58 1.86 1.57
N VAL A 98 0.71 0.86 1.66
CA VAL A 98 -0.61 0.89 1.02
C VAL A 98 -1.67 0.75 2.11
N LEU A 99 -2.62 1.67 2.18
CA LEU A 99 -3.72 1.55 3.15
C LEU A 99 -4.56 0.31 2.84
N PRO A 100 -5.24 -0.33 3.81
CA PRO A 100 -6.24 -1.33 3.48
C PRO A 100 -7.47 -0.67 2.81
N SER A 101 -8.20 -1.43 2.00
CA SER A 101 -9.51 -1.00 1.49
C SER A 101 -10.61 -1.86 2.09
N ALA A 102 -11.75 -1.22 2.37
CA ALA A 102 -12.99 -1.94 2.70
C ALA A 102 -13.49 -2.78 1.52
N GLY A 103 -12.96 -2.51 0.32
CA GLY A 103 -13.29 -3.22 -0.90
C GLY A 103 -14.65 -2.88 -1.49
N THR A 104 -15.05 -3.67 -2.48
CA THR A 104 -16.41 -3.72 -3.01
C THR A 104 -17.02 -5.09 -2.73
N VAL A 105 -18.35 -5.15 -2.81
CA VAL A 105 -19.10 -6.41 -2.75
C VAL A 105 -19.72 -6.63 -4.10
N ASN A 106 -19.28 -7.67 -4.80
CA ASN A 106 -19.90 -8.11 -6.04
C ASN A 106 -21.04 -9.06 -5.69
N VAL A 107 -22.24 -8.74 -6.14
CA VAL A 107 -23.42 -9.61 -6.03
C VAL A 107 -23.72 -10.16 -7.41
N THR A 108 -23.45 -11.45 -7.62
CA THR A 108 -23.90 -12.16 -8.81
C THR A 108 -25.35 -12.52 -8.54
N ALA A 109 -26.28 -11.63 -8.93
CA ALA A 109 -27.71 -11.89 -8.79
C ALA A 109 -28.07 -13.23 -9.47
N PHE A 110 -28.90 -14.02 -8.79
CA PHE A 110 -29.47 -15.25 -9.32
C PHE A 110 -30.10 -14.98 -10.70
N LYS A 111 -29.70 -15.75 -11.71
CA LYS A 111 -30.48 -15.88 -12.94
C LYS A 111 -31.85 -16.44 -12.61
#